data_AF-A0AAW9B6C8-F1
#
_entry.id   AF-A0AAW9B6C8-F1
#
_cell.length_a   1.000
_cell.length_b   1.000
_cell.length_c   1.000
_cell.angle_alpha   90.00
_cell.angle_beta   90.00
_cell.angle_gamma   90.00
#
_symmetry.space_group_name_H-M   'P 1'
#
loop_
_entity.id
_entity.type
_entity.pdbx_description
1 polymer ?
#
loop_
_entity_poly.entity_id
_entity_poly.type
_entity_poly.pdbx_seq_one_letter_code
_entity_poly.pdbx_strand_id
1 'polypeptide(L)'
;MVWALTPFVWFSEQITKRLARNHEAPKMRDELSAMAILARESGEFAEGESKILSNLLGIQDVPVTQVMTPRPVVFRVDATMTINEFLDKHKDTPFSRPLVYSEQKDNIIGFVHRLELFKMQQSGSGQKQLGAVMRPIQVVLNNTALPKVFDQMMTHRLQLALVVDEYGTVLGLVTLEDIFEHLVGEEIIDEADKSTDMQELAYQRWESWKEMHGVIESRDDDDEELEKQNVEPETQEPTKPDSKES
;
A
#
# COMPACT_ATOMS: atom_id res chain seq x y z
N MET A 1 -33.99 8.12 55.20
CA MET A 1 -33.09 8.93 54.35
C MET A 1 -32.66 8.22 53.06
N VAL A 2 -32.66 6.87 52.99
CA VAL A 2 -32.23 6.10 51.80
C VAL A 2 -33.26 6.07 50.64
N TRP A 3 -34.55 6.29 50.93
CA TRP A 3 -35.64 6.23 49.92
C TRP A 3 -35.67 7.39 48.91
N ALA A 4 -34.94 8.49 49.16
CA ALA A 4 -34.92 9.62 48.24
C ALA A 4 -33.97 9.38 47.03
N LEU A 5 -32.96 8.51 47.20
CA LEU A 5 -31.93 8.24 46.19
C LEU A 5 -32.25 7.02 45.31
N THR A 6 -33.21 6.18 45.72
CA THR A 6 -33.60 4.98 44.97
C THR A 6 -34.08 5.25 43.54
N PRO A 7 -34.86 6.31 43.22
CA PRO A 7 -35.23 6.59 41.82
C PRO A 7 -34.02 7.06 40.98
N PHE A 8 -33.05 7.74 41.58
CA PHE A 8 -31.83 8.17 40.89
C PHE A 8 -30.92 6.97 40.57
N VAL A 9 -30.77 6.04 41.52
CA VAL A 9 -30.03 4.78 41.31
C VAL A 9 -30.71 3.94 40.24
N TRP A 10 -32.04 3.81 40.28
CA TRP A 10 -32.80 3.09 39.26
C TRP A 10 -32.63 3.71 37.86
N PHE A 11 -32.66 5.04 37.77
CA PHE A 11 -32.45 5.75 36.51
C PHE A 11 -31.03 5.57 35.98
N SER A 12 -30.02 5.65 36.86
CA SER A 12 -28.62 5.39 36.52
C SER A 12 -28.45 3.95 36.01
N GLU A 13 -29.00 2.96 36.72
CA GLU A 13 -28.95 1.55 36.28
C GLU A 13 -29.59 1.36 34.91
N GLN A 14 -30.67 2.09 34.61
CA GLN A 14 -31.36 1.95 33.34
C GLN A 14 -30.59 2.57 32.18
N ILE A 15 -29.90 3.68 32.42
CA ILE A 15 -28.95 4.26 31.46
C ILE A 15 -27.79 3.30 31.24
N THR A 16 -27.18 2.77 32.31
CA THR A 16 -26.07 1.82 32.23
C THR A 16 -26.46 0.54 31.50
N LYS A 17 -27.64 -0.05 31.78
CA LYS A 17 -28.15 -1.25 31.10
C LYS A 17 -28.43 -1.02 29.62
N ARG A 18 -28.87 0.19 29.24
CA ARG A 18 -29.12 0.54 27.84
C ARG A 18 -27.82 0.81 27.08
N LEU A 19 -26.81 1.39 27.74
CA LEU A 19 -25.50 1.68 27.15
C LEU A 19 -24.60 0.44 27.05
N ALA A 20 -24.65 -0.45 28.04
CA ALA A 20 -23.91 -1.72 28.05
C ALA A 20 -24.43 -2.72 27.01
N ARG A 21 -25.70 -2.61 26.58
CA ARG A 21 -26.28 -3.46 25.52
C ARG A 21 -25.68 -3.23 24.13
N ASN A 22 -24.99 -2.11 23.93
CA ASN A 22 -24.35 -1.72 22.67
C ASN A 22 -22.81 -1.75 22.74
N HIS A 23 -22.21 -2.23 23.82
CA HIS A 23 -20.76 -2.45 23.85
C HIS A 23 -20.46 -3.81 23.23
N GLU A 24 -20.07 -3.84 21.96
CA GLU A 24 -19.18 -4.90 21.51
C GLU A 24 -17.93 -4.85 22.40
N ALA A 25 -17.54 -6.00 22.97
CA ALA A 25 -16.33 -6.06 23.78
C ALA A 25 -15.16 -5.55 22.91
N PRO A 26 -14.38 -4.55 23.38
CA PRO A 26 -13.25 -4.07 22.62
C PRO A 26 -12.33 -5.25 22.27
N LYS A 27 -11.85 -5.29 21.04
CA LYS A 27 -10.98 -6.38 20.63
C LYS A 27 -9.69 -6.27 21.45
N MET A 28 -9.12 -7.39 21.87
CA MET A 28 -7.87 -7.43 22.65
C MET A 28 -6.74 -6.58 22.05
N ARG A 29 -6.71 -6.43 20.71
CA ARG A 29 -5.71 -5.61 20.02
C ARG A 29 -5.94 -4.11 20.21
N ASP A 30 -7.20 -3.68 20.26
CA ASP A 30 -7.57 -2.29 20.52
C ASP A 30 -7.20 -1.92 21.97
N GLU A 31 -7.41 -2.86 22.91
CA GLU A 31 -6.96 -2.69 24.29
C GLU A 31 -5.44 -2.62 24.39
N LEU A 32 -4.69 -3.51 23.71
CA LEU A 32 -3.24 -3.48 23.66
C LEU A 32 -2.70 -2.19 23.04
N SER A 33 -3.33 -1.68 21.99
CA SER A 33 -2.97 -0.42 21.37
C SER A 33 -3.23 0.76 22.32
N ALA A 34 -4.38 0.78 22.99
CA ALA A 34 -4.68 1.80 24.01
C ALA A 34 -3.68 1.77 25.17
N MET A 35 -3.29 0.58 25.65
CA MET A 35 -2.25 0.43 26.67
C MET A 35 -0.90 0.95 26.18
N ALA A 36 -0.52 0.69 24.93
CA ALA A 36 0.72 1.20 24.34
C ALA A 36 0.74 2.74 24.26
N ILE A 37 -0.41 3.36 24.01
CA ILE A 37 -0.56 4.82 23.99
C ILE A 37 -0.47 5.38 25.41
N LEU A 38 -1.13 4.75 26.38
CA LEU A 38 -1.07 5.16 27.79
C LEU A 38 0.35 5.02 28.37
N ALA A 39 1.07 3.96 28.01
CA ALA A 39 2.47 3.75 28.42
C ALA A 39 3.42 4.81 27.82
N ARG A 40 3.12 5.31 26.60
CA ARG A 40 3.83 6.47 26.04
C ARG A 40 3.54 7.73 26.84
N GLU A 41 2.28 7.98 27.19
CA GLU A 41 1.87 9.16 27.97
C GLU A 41 2.41 9.14 29.41
N SER A 42 2.57 7.97 30.02
CA SER A 42 3.22 7.80 31.33
C SER A 42 4.74 7.89 31.27
N GLY A 43 5.34 7.95 30.07
CA GLY A 43 6.78 8.00 29.85
C GLY A 43 7.48 6.64 30.02
N GLU A 44 6.74 5.54 30.06
CA GLU A 44 7.28 4.18 30.12
C GLU A 44 7.79 3.68 28.77
N PHE A 45 7.22 4.18 27.67
CA PHE A 45 7.70 3.93 26.29
C PHE A 45 8.21 5.20 25.62
N ALA A 46 9.27 5.04 24.83
CA ALA A 46 9.68 6.07 23.87
C ALA A 46 8.68 6.16 22.71
N GLU A 47 8.66 7.30 22.01
CA GLU A 47 7.74 7.55 20.90
C GLU A 47 7.85 6.50 19.78
N GLY A 48 9.07 6.13 19.42
CA GLY A 48 9.33 5.09 18.41
C GLY A 48 8.83 3.70 18.82
N GLU A 49 8.94 3.33 20.09
CA GLU A 49 8.49 2.02 20.59
C GLU A 49 6.97 1.88 20.51
N SER A 50 6.24 2.93 20.90
CA SER A 50 4.77 2.97 20.81
C SER A 50 4.28 2.91 19.35
N LYS A 51 5.01 3.57 18.42
CA LYS A 51 4.74 3.53 16.98
C LYS A 51 4.91 2.13 16.41
N ILE A 52 6.05 1.48 16.68
CA ILE A 52 6.33 0.10 16.24
C ILE A 52 5.24 -0.86 16.72
N LEU A 53 4.89 -0.78 18.01
CA LEU A 53 3.87 -1.65 18.59
C LEU A 53 2.50 -1.44 17.94
N SER A 54 2.13 -0.19 17.67
CA SER A 54 0.87 0.15 16.99
C SER A 54 0.83 -0.40 15.56
N ASN A 55 1.90 -0.24 14.79
CA ASN A 55 2.02 -0.77 13.43
C ASN A 55 1.96 -2.31 13.43
N LEU A 56 2.64 -2.96 14.38
CA LEU A 56 2.62 -4.42 14.54
C LEU A 56 1.22 -4.94 14.89
N LEU A 57 0.44 -4.21 15.66
CA LEU A 57 -0.95 -4.57 15.94
C LEU A 57 -1.86 -4.37 14.72
N GLY A 58 -1.57 -3.39 13.86
CA GLY A 58 -2.35 -3.09 12.64
C GLY A 58 -2.02 -3.95 11.41
N ILE A 59 -0.83 -4.57 11.36
CA ILE A 59 -0.30 -5.24 10.15
C ILE A 59 -1.17 -6.37 9.57
N GLN A 60 -2.07 -6.98 10.36
CA GLN A 60 -2.81 -8.18 9.93
C GLN A 60 -3.68 -7.93 8.70
N ASP A 61 -4.25 -6.74 8.58
CA ASP A 61 -5.20 -6.39 7.53
C ASP A 61 -4.56 -5.49 6.46
N VAL A 62 -3.25 -5.26 6.54
CA VAL A 62 -2.51 -4.43 5.57
C VAL A 62 -2.24 -5.26 4.30
N PRO A 63 -2.78 -4.85 3.14
CA PRO A 63 -2.47 -5.51 1.87
C PRO A 63 -1.05 -5.15 1.42
N VAL A 64 -0.40 -6.06 0.70
CA VAL A 64 0.95 -5.82 0.16
C VAL A 64 1.05 -4.58 -0.74
N THR A 65 -0.04 -4.20 -1.40
CA THR A 65 -0.10 -3.00 -2.24
C THR A 65 0.14 -1.69 -1.49
N GLN A 66 -0.09 -1.65 -0.18
CA GLN A 66 0.14 -0.45 0.63
C GLN A 66 1.64 -0.24 0.94
N VAL A 67 2.43 -1.31 0.87
CA VAL A 67 3.85 -1.32 1.26
C VAL A 67 4.78 -1.48 0.07
N MET A 68 4.29 -2.05 -1.04
CA MET A 68 5.11 -2.30 -2.23
C MET A 68 5.72 -1.02 -2.81
N THR A 69 6.87 -1.19 -3.48
CA THR A 69 7.41 -0.22 -4.43
C THR A 69 6.60 -0.26 -5.74
N PRO A 70 5.94 0.84 -6.16
CA PRO A 70 5.05 0.84 -7.33
C PRO A 70 5.78 0.64 -8.66
N ARG A 71 5.14 -0.05 -9.62
CA ARG A 71 5.70 -0.34 -10.96
C ARG A 71 6.36 0.84 -11.67
N PRO A 72 5.80 2.08 -11.66
CA PRO A 72 6.39 3.20 -12.40
C PRO A 72 7.81 3.58 -11.96
N VAL A 73 8.21 3.21 -10.73
CA VAL A 73 9.50 3.59 -10.14
C VAL A 73 10.48 2.43 -10.01
N VAL A 74 10.03 1.21 -10.29
CA VAL A 74 10.87 0.01 -10.24
C VAL A 74 12.03 0.08 -11.24
N PHE A 75 13.23 -0.23 -10.75
CA PHE A 75 14.43 -0.34 -11.57
C PHE A 75 14.51 -1.69 -12.29
N ARG A 76 14.64 -1.64 -13.62
CA ARG A 76 14.58 -2.81 -14.50
C ARG A 76 15.50 -2.64 -15.70
N VAL A 77 16.07 -3.74 -16.16
CA VAL A 77 17.05 -3.79 -17.25
C VAL A 77 16.72 -4.90 -18.25
N ASP A 78 17.20 -4.72 -19.47
CA ASP A 78 16.92 -5.62 -20.58
C ASP A 78 17.67 -6.95 -20.43
N ALA A 79 16.99 -8.07 -20.68
CA ALA A 79 17.60 -9.40 -20.62
C ALA A 79 18.77 -9.60 -21.58
N THR A 80 18.77 -8.89 -22.73
CA THR A 80 19.81 -9.00 -23.76
C THR A 80 21.06 -8.18 -23.45
N MET A 81 20.98 -7.27 -22.47
CA MET A 81 22.12 -6.46 -22.02
C MET A 81 23.22 -7.37 -21.47
N THR A 82 24.48 -7.04 -21.76
CA THR A 82 25.61 -7.81 -21.21
C THR A 82 25.96 -7.37 -19.80
N ILE A 83 26.64 -8.22 -19.03
CA ILE A 83 27.13 -7.88 -17.68
C ILE A 83 28.03 -6.64 -17.73
N ASN A 84 28.95 -6.57 -18.69
CA ASN A 84 29.85 -5.43 -18.85
C ASN A 84 29.10 -4.14 -19.15
N GLU A 85 28.12 -4.20 -20.07
CA GLU A 85 27.31 -3.04 -20.42
C GLU A 85 26.47 -2.57 -19.23
N PHE A 86 25.86 -3.49 -18.49
CA PHE A 86 25.09 -3.18 -17.29
C PHE A 86 25.98 -2.48 -16.24
N LEU A 87 27.12 -3.08 -15.90
CA LEU A 87 28.03 -2.55 -14.90
C LEU A 87 28.71 -1.25 -15.35
N ASP A 88 28.83 -1.00 -16.66
CA ASP A 88 29.37 0.27 -17.17
C ASP A 88 28.33 1.39 -17.16
N LYS A 89 27.12 1.09 -17.64
CA LYS A 89 26.01 2.05 -17.77
C LYS A 89 25.36 2.40 -16.43
N HIS A 90 25.37 1.47 -15.48
CA HIS A 90 24.67 1.60 -14.19
C HIS A 90 25.63 1.57 -12.99
N LYS A 91 26.84 2.14 -13.11
CA LYS A 91 27.82 2.21 -12.01
C LYS A 91 27.27 2.85 -10.75
N ASP A 92 26.56 3.96 -10.93
CA ASP A 92 26.07 4.82 -9.84
C ASP A 92 24.66 4.43 -9.35
N THR A 93 24.12 3.30 -9.83
CA THR A 93 22.82 2.84 -9.37
C THR A 93 22.91 2.30 -7.93
N PRO A 94 22.01 2.71 -7.01
CA PRO A 94 22.01 2.18 -5.64
C PRO A 94 21.42 0.76 -5.59
N PHE A 95 20.62 0.36 -6.58
CA PHE A 95 19.87 -0.90 -6.56
C PHE A 95 20.76 -2.15 -6.59
N SER A 96 20.68 -2.94 -5.51
CA SER A 96 21.39 -4.21 -5.36
C SER A 96 20.81 -5.36 -6.20
N ARG A 97 19.50 -5.32 -6.48
CA ARG A 97 18.74 -6.39 -7.16
C ARG A 97 17.93 -5.87 -8.35
N PRO A 98 18.56 -5.42 -9.45
CA PRO A 98 17.84 -5.00 -10.65
C PRO A 98 16.93 -6.11 -11.20
N LEU A 99 15.71 -5.74 -11.57
CA LEU A 99 14.80 -6.63 -12.29
C LEU A 99 15.25 -6.80 -13.74
N VAL A 100 14.99 -7.97 -14.31
CA VAL A 100 15.27 -8.28 -15.71
C VAL A 100 13.95 -8.45 -16.45
N TYR A 101 13.79 -7.73 -17.56
CA TYR A 101 12.62 -7.83 -18.43
C TYR A 101 12.97 -8.38 -19.81
N SER A 102 11.98 -8.93 -20.52
CA SER A 102 12.13 -9.41 -21.90
C SER A 102 11.08 -8.80 -22.80
N GLU A 103 11.49 -8.33 -23.99
CA GLU A 103 10.64 -7.70 -25.03
C GLU A 103 9.99 -6.38 -24.59
N GLN A 104 9.15 -6.43 -23.56
CA GLN A 104 8.45 -5.28 -23.00
C GLN A 104 8.93 -5.02 -21.58
N LYS A 105 9.01 -3.74 -21.20
CA LYS A 105 9.48 -3.33 -19.88
C LYS A 105 8.67 -3.95 -18.74
N ASP A 106 7.38 -4.20 -18.96
CA ASP A 106 6.48 -4.75 -17.94
C ASP A 106 6.56 -6.28 -17.83
N ASN A 107 7.17 -6.95 -18.80
CA ASN A 107 7.37 -8.41 -18.78
C ASN A 107 8.63 -8.76 -17.97
N ILE A 108 8.51 -8.70 -16.64
CA ILE A 108 9.58 -9.07 -15.71
C ILE A 108 9.73 -10.59 -15.66
N ILE A 109 10.91 -11.09 -15.98
CA ILE A 109 11.23 -12.53 -16.05
C ILE A 109 12.15 -13.00 -14.92
N GLY A 110 12.74 -12.08 -14.17
CA GLY A 110 13.63 -12.41 -13.05
C GLY A 110 14.35 -11.20 -12.48
N PHE A 111 15.42 -11.45 -11.74
CA PHE A 111 16.31 -10.42 -11.22
C PHE A 111 17.76 -10.88 -11.25
N VAL A 112 18.69 -9.93 -11.16
CA VAL A 112 20.13 -10.19 -11.03
C VAL A 112 20.67 -9.56 -9.77
N HIS A 113 21.73 -10.13 -9.17
CA HIS A 113 22.38 -9.54 -8.01
C HIS A 113 23.63 -8.78 -8.45
N ARG A 114 23.71 -7.47 -8.18
CA ARG A 114 24.83 -6.63 -8.64
C ARG A 114 26.22 -7.17 -8.25
N LEU A 115 26.37 -7.58 -6.99
CA LEU A 115 27.60 -8.21 -6.51
C LEU A 115 27.98 -9.50 -7.25
N GLU A 116 27.00 -10.31 -7.67
CA GLU A 116 27.25 -11.53 -8.45
C GLU A 116 27.72 -11.17 -9.86
N LEU A 117 27.12 -10.15 -10.48
CA LEU A 117 27.56 -9.64 -11.77
C LEU A 117 29.03 -9.18 -11.73
N PHE A 118 29.43 -8.44 -10.69
CA PHE A 118 30.84 -8.05 -10.51
C PHE A 118 31.79 -9.25 -10.38
N LYS A 119 31.40 -10.29 -9.65
CA LYS A 119 32.18 -11.53 -9.54
C LYS A 119 32.31 -12.23 -10.90
N MET A 120 31.22 -12.27 -11.67
CA MET A 120 31.20 -12.88 -13.00
C MET A 120 32.04 -12.10 -14.01
N GLN A 121 32.00 -10.77 -13.96
CA GLN A 121 32.88 -9.92 -14.78
C GLN A 121 34.35 -10.21 -14.50
N GLN A 122 34.76 -10.23 -13.22
CA GLN A 122 36.14 -10.53 -12.82
C GLN A 122 36.58 -11.94 -13.22
N SER A 123 35.65 -12.89 -13.27
CA SER A 123 35.88 -14.27 -13.72
C SER A 123 35.88 -14.41 -15.25
N GLY A 124 35.90 -13.31 -16.01
CA GLY A 124 35.93 -13.32 -17.48
C GLY A 124 34.57 -13.58 -18.16
N SER A 125 33.47 -13.64 -17.41
CA SER A 125 32.12 -13.88 -17.95
C SER A 125 31.34 -12.60 -18.27
N GLY A 126 32.02 -11.45 -18.38
CA GLY A 126 31.38 -10.13 -18.57
C GLY A 126 30.56 -9.96 -19.85
N GLN A 127 30.77 -10.82 -20.86
CA GLN A 127 30.02 -10.80 -22.12
C GLN A 127 28.72 -11.61 -22.08
N LYS A 128 28.44 -12.33 -20.99
CA LYS A 128 27.15 -13.03 -20.83
C LYS A 128 26.02 -12.00 -20.74
N GLN A 129 24.87 -12.38 -21.28
CA GLN A 129 23.65 -11.61 -21.17
C GLN A 129 23.03 -11.76 -19.78
N LEU A 130 22.35 -10.72 -19.29
CA LEU A 130 21.70 -10.72 -17.98
C LEU A 130 20.64 -11.82 -17.87
N GLY A 131 19.86 -12.06 -18.93
CA GLY A 131 18.85 -13.12 -18.95
C GLY A 131 19.42 -14.53 -18.76
N ALA A 132 20.69 -14.76 -19.07
CA ALA A 132 21.35 -16.06 -18.88
C ALA A 132 21.87 -16.28 -17.45
N VAL A 133 21.99 -15.22 -16.65
CA VAL A 133 22.54 -15.24 -15.29
C VAL A 133 21.52 -14.79 -14.24
N MET A 134 20.31 -14.44 -14.68
CA MET A 134 19.22 -14.05 -13.81
C MET A 134 18.74 -15.21 -12.94
N ARG A 135 18.14 -14.85 -11.82
CA ARG A 135 17.43 -15.75 -10.93
C ARG A 135 15.92 -15.54 -11.11
N PRO A 136 15.11 -16.60 -10.99
CA PRO A 136 13.66 -16.46 -11.02
C PRO A 136 13.20 -15.56 -9.87
N ILE A 137 12.18 -14.74 -10.14
CA ILE A 137 11.52 -13.92 -9.12
C ILE A 137 10.23 -14.61 -8.67
N GLN A 138 9.96 -14.56 -7.37
CA GLN A 138 8.72 -15.08 -6.80
C GLN A 138 7.62 -14.04 -6.89
N VAL A 139 6.37 -14.50 -6.96
CA VAL A 139 5.21 -13.65 -7.22
C VAL A 139 4.22 -13.77 -6.05
N VAL A 140 3.64 -12.64 -5.65
CA VAL A 140 2.57 -12.53 -4.66
C VAL A 140 1.40 -11.74 -5.25
N LEU A 141 0.18 -12.09 -4.82
CA LEU A 141 -1.02 -11.37 -5.25
C LEU A 141 -1.18 -10.07 -4.46
N ASN A 142 -1.66 -9.03 -5.13
CA ASN A 142 -1.95 -7.69 -4.62
C ASN A 142 -2.78 -7.66 -3.32
N ASN A 143 -3.73 -8.57 -3.16
CA ASN A 143 -4.62 -8.67 -2.01
C ASN A 143 -4.06 -9.52 -0.86
N THR A 144 -2.83 -10.01 -0.97
CA THR A 144 -2.20 -10.82 0.08
C THR A 144 -1.83 -9.93 1.26
N ALA A 145 -2.26 -10.33 2.46
CA ALA A 145 -1.92 -9.63 3.70
C ALA A 145 -0.41 -9.68 3.98
N LEU A 146 0.15 -8.58 4.46
CA LEU A 146 1.59 -8.40 4.67
C LEU A 146 2.25 -9.48 5.55
N PRO A 147 1.64 -9.97 6.65
CA PRO A 147 2.24 -11.03 7.46
C PRO A 147 2.40 -12.35 6.70
N LYS A 148 1.48 -12.64 5.78
CA LYS A 148 1.55 -13.84 4.94
C LYS A 148 2.65 -13.69 3.89
N VAL A 149 2.80 -12.50 3.31
CA VAL A 149 3.91 -12.19 2.41
C VAL A 149 5.25 -12.34 3.14
N PHE A 150 5.37 -11.78 4.35
CA PHE A 150 6.56 -11.90 5.19
C PHE A 150 6.90 -13.37 5.50
N ASP A 151 5.92 -14.18 5.91
CA ASP A 151 6.11 -15.61 6.19
C ASP A 151 6.57 -16.40 4.95
N GLN A 152 5.98 -16.12 3.78
CA GLN A 152 6.40 -16.69 2.51
C GLN A 152 7.85 -16.31 2.17
N MET A 153 8.20 -15.02 2.30
CA MET A 153 9.56 -14.54 2.03
C MET A 153 10.58 -15.14 2.99
N MET A 154 10.26 -15.25 4.29
CA MET A 154 11.12 -15.89 5.28
C MET A 154 11.31 -17.39 5.02
N THR A 155 10.22 -18.11 4.77
CA THR A 155 10.23 -19.56 4.52
C THR A 155 11.09 -19.90 3.29
N HIS A 156 10.98 -19.10 2.24
CA HIS A 156 11.72 -19.31 1.00
C HIS A 156 13.06 -18.57 0.93
N ARG A 157 13.47 -17.87 2.00
CA ARG A 157 14.68 -17.04 2.07
C ARG A 157 14.79 -16.04 0.92
N LEU A 158 13.66 -15.43 0.59
CA LEU A 158 13.52 -14.42 -0.46
C LEU A 158 13.72 -13.04 0.15
N GLN A 159 14.42 -12.17 -0.57
CA GLN A 159 14.55 -10.76 -0.21
C GLN A 159 13.65 -9.85 -1.05
N LEU A 160 13.04 -10.41 -2.10
CA LEU A 160 12.28 -9.67 -3.10
C LEU A 160 11.18 -10.56 -3.66
N ALA A 161 9.98 -10.00 -3.83
CA ALA A 161 8.88 -10.61 -4.56
C ALA A 161 8.21 -9.58 -5.49
N LEU A 162 7.68 -10.06 -6.61
CA LEU A 162 6.90 -9.27 -7.55
C LEU A 162 5.44 -9.27 -7.12
N VAL A 163 4.80 -8.10 -7.12
CA VAL A 163 3.38 -7.96 -6.79
C VAL A 163 2.58 -7.89 -8.09
N VAL A 164 1.60 -8.77 -8.23
CA VAL A 164 0.74 -8.85 -9.42
C VAL A 164 -0.75 -8.83 -9.05
N ASP A 165 -1.57 -8.45 -10.02
CA ASP A 165 -3.02 -8.67 -9.96
C ASP A 165 -3.40 -10.11 -10.38
N GLU A 166 -4.70 -10.38 -10.37
CA GLU A 166 -5.29 -11.68 -10.74
C GLU A 166 -5.10 -12.05 -12.22
N TYR A 167 -4.75 -11.07 -13.06
CA TYR A 167 -4.50 -11.23 -14.48
C TYR A 167 -3.01 -11.34 -14.81
N GLY A 168 -2.14 -11.25 -13.81
CA GLY A 168 -0.68 -11.29 -13.97
C GLY A 168 -0.06 -9.96 -14.35
N THR A 169 -0.80 -8.86 -14.28
CA THR A 169 -0.26 -7.50 -14.46
C THR A 169 0.64 -7.16 -13.29
N VAL A 170 1.85 -6.70 -13.59
CA VAL A 170 2.78 -6.20 -12.56
C VAL A 170 2.23 -4.90 -11.97
N LEU A 171 2.07 -4.87 -10.65
CA LEU A 171 1.70 -3.66 -9.92
C LEU A 171 2.92 -3.01 -9.26
N GLY A 172 3.93 -3.82 -8.91
CA GLY A 172 5.12 -3.37 -8.21
C GLY A 172 5.98 -4.53 -7.74
N LEU A 173 6.84 -4.25 -6.77
CA LEU A 173 7.62 -5.25 -6.05
C LEU A 173 7.59 -4.96 -4.56
N VAL A 174 7.83 -5.98 -3.74
CA VAL A 174 7.98 -5.84 -2.29
C VAL A 174 9.29 -6.47 -1.86
N THR A 175 10.02 -5.75 -1.02
CA THR A 175 11.27 -6.20 -0.40
C THR A 175 11.05 -6.52 1.08
N LEU A 176 12.02 -7.17 1.74
CA LEU A 176 11.94 -7.33 3.20
C LEU A 176 12.10 -5.98 3.90
N GLU A 177 12.92 -5.12 3.32
CA GLU A 177 13.19 -3.76 3.75
C GLU A 177 11.88 -2.96 3.81
N ASP A 178 11.03 -3.03 2.78
CA ASP A 178 9.72 -2.35 2.75
C ASP A 178 8.82 -2.82 3.91
N ILE A 179 8.83 -4.12 4.22
CA ILE A 179 8.04 -4.69 5.32
C ILE A 179 8.54 -4.18 6.68
N PHE A 180 9.86 -4.09 6.86
CA PHE A 180 10.45 -3.55 8.07
C PHE A 180 10.21 -2.04 8.20
N GLU A 181 10.32 -1.29 7.11
CA GLU A 181 9.99 0.12 7.04
C GLU A 181 8.54 0.37 7.46
N HIS A 182 7.59 -0.44 6.97
CA HIS A 182 6.21 -0.34 7.41
C HIS A 182 6.03 -0.60 8.92
N LEU A 183 6.74 -1.60 9.46
CA LEU A 183 6.69 -1.92 10.89
C LEU A 183 7.30 -0.81 11.75
N VAL A 184 8.47 -0.29 11.38
CA VAL A 184 9.15 0.79 12.10
C VAL A 184 8.45 2.14 11.91
N GLY A 185 7.81 2.32 10.75
CA GLY A 185 7.20 3.56 10.33
C GLY A 185 8.23 4.64 9.97
N GLU A 186 9.45 4.25 9.63
CA GLU A 186 10.53 5.14 9.19
C GLU A 186 11.24 4.50 8.00
N GLU A 187 11.61 5.32 7.01
CA GLU A 187 12.34 4.86 5.84
C GLU A 187 13.73 4.36 6.24
N ILE A 188 14.08 3.16 5.78
CA ILE A 188 15.42 2.61 6.01
C ILE A 188 16.34 3.21 4.95
N ILE A 189 16.86 4.40 5.24
CA ILE A 189 17.80 5.11 4.37
C ILE A 189 19.15 4.38 4.38
N ASP A 190 19.49 3.68 3.29
CA ASP A 190 20.83 3.13 3.10
C ASP A 190 21.82 4.27 2.79
N GLU A 191 23.09 4.11 3.16
CA GLU A 191 24.15 5.12 2.98
C GLU A 191 24.35 5.49 1.49
N ALA A 192 23.88 4.63 0.58
CA ALA A 192 23.93 4.81 -0.87
C ALA A 192 22.67 5.45 -1.47
N ASP A 193 21.58 5.61 -0.71
CA ASP A 193 20.32 6.07 -1.25
C ASP A 193 20.24 7.61 -1.31
N LYS A 194 19.67 8.13 -2.40
CA LYS A 194 19.48 9.58 -2.58
C LYS A 194 18.06 9.94 -2.14
N SER A 195 17.82 9.92 -0.83
CA SER A 195 16.75 10.64 -0.11
C SER A 195 15.39 10.77 -0.81
N THR A 196 14.83 9.70 -1.40
CA THR A 196 13.54 9.80 -2.06
C THR A 196 12.70 8.55 -1.83
N ASP A 197 11.60 8.70 -1.08
CA ASP A 197 10.55 7.69 -0.96
C ASP A 197 10.06 7.31 -2.38
N MET A 198 10.11 6.02 -2.68
CA MET A 198 9.76 5.49 -4.00
C MET A 198 8.25 5.58 -4.28
N GLN A 199 7.39 5.53 -3.26
CA GLN A 199 5.96 5.77 -3.41
C GLN A 199 5.69 7.25 -3.72
N GLU A 200 6.37 8.17 -3.04
CA GLU A 200 6.28 9.61 -3.36
C GLU A 200 6.79 9.91 -4.77
N LEU A 201 7.91 9.31 -5.17
CA LEU A 201 8.44 9.43 -6.54
C LEU A 201 7.42 8.93 -7.57
N ALA A 202 6.68 7.86 -7.26
CA ALA A 202 5.65 7.32 -8.14
C ALA A 202 4.49 8.31 -8.31
N TYR A 203 4.05 8.91 -7.20
CA TYR A 203 3.02 9.95 -7.19
C TYR A 203 3.44 11.19 -8.01
N GLN A 204 4.66 11.69 -7.81
CA GLN A 204 5.19 12.84 -8.56
C GLN A 204 5.23 12.57 -10.08
N ARG A 205 5.63 11.34 -10.47
CA ARG A 205 5.62 10.92 -11.88
C ARG A 205 4.20 10.86 -12.45
N TRP A 206 3.22 10.44 -11.67
CA TRP A 206 1.82 10.42 -12.06
C TRP A 206 1.26 11.83 -12.27
N GLU A 207 1.47 12.74 -11.31
CA GLU A 207 1.04 14.14 -11.43
C GLU A 207 1.64 14.82 -12.67
N SER A 208 2.95 14.68 -12.87
CA SER A 208 3.62 15.22 -14.06
C SER A 208 3.04 14.66 -15.36
N TRP A 209 2.68 13.37 -15.37
CA TRP A 209 2.08 12.74 -16.54
C TRP A 209 0.68 13.28 -16.83
N LYS A 210 -0.15 13.49 -15.80
CA LYS A 210 -1.49 14.07 -15.91
C LYS A 210 -1.46 15.46 -16.53
N GLU A 211 -0.58 16.33 -16.03
CA GLU A 211 -0.41 17.69 -16.55
C GLU A 211 -0.01 17.68 -18.03
N MET A 212 0.94 16.82 -18.42
CA MET A 212 1.40 16.71 -19.81
C MET A 212 0.32 16.22 -20.77
N HIS A 213 -0.58 15.34 -20.33
CA HIS A 213 -1.51 14.63 -21.22
C HIS A 213 -2.95 15.12 -21.11
N GLY A 214 -3.24 16.10 -20.24
CA GLY A 214 -4.58 16.68 -20.11
C GLY A 214 -5.64 15.66 -19.74
N VAL A 215 -5.35 14.82 -18.75
CA VAL A 215 -6.21 13.72 -18.32
C VAL A 215 -7.53 14.27 -17.78
N ILE A 216 -8.64 13.69 -18.26
CA ILE A 216 -9.97 13.93 -17.69
C ILE A 216 -10.09 13.02 -16.47
N GLU A 217 -9.93 13.58 -15.27
CA GLU A 217 -10.24 12.88 -14.04
C GLU A 217 -11.76 12.88 -13.87
N SER A 218 -12.36 11.69 -13.76
CA SER A 218 -13.70 11.58 -13.18
C SER A 218 -13.57 11.94 -11.70
N ARG A 219 -14.11 13.10 -11.31
CA ARG A 219 -14.32 13.38 -9.90
C ARG A 219 -15.61 12.66 -9.50
N ASP A 220 -15.51 11.77 -8.53
CA ASP A 220 -16.69 11.13 -7.93
C ASP A 220 -17.66 12.18 -7.31
N ASP A 221 -17.22 13.43 -7.15
CA ASP A 221 -18.04 14.57 -6.72
C ASP A 221 -19.01 15.10 -7.81
N ASP A 222 -18.82 14.75 -9.08
CA ASP A 222 -19.67 15.24 -10.19
C ASP A 222 -21.05 14.55 -10.23
N ASP A 223 -21.22 13.43 -9.49
CA ASP A 223 -22.49 12.69 -9.42
C ASP A 223 -23.52 13.36 -8.48
N GLU A 224 -23.10 14.16 -7.49
CA GLU A 224 -24.03 14.85 -6.58
C GLU A 224 -24.75 16.05 -7.21
N GLU A 225 -24.21 16.64 -8.28
CA GLU A 225 -24.87 17.74 -9.01
C GLU A 225 -25.89 17.22 -10.03
N LEU A 226 -25.67 16.02 -10.58
CA LEU A 226 -26.58 15.42 -11.58
C LEU A 226 -27.87 14.89 -10.97
N GLU A 227 -27.87 14.44 -9.71
CA GLU A 227 -29.10 14.03 -9.03
C GLU A 227 -30.02 15.21 -8.66
N LYS A 228 -29.46 16.41 -8.42
CA LYS A 228 -30.26 17.59 -8.02
C LYS A 228 -31.01 18.24 -9.18
N GLN A 229 -30.59 18.04 -10.43
CA GLN A 229 -31.28 18.59 -11.60
C GLN A 229 -32.43 17.71 -12.12
N ASN A 230 -32.50 16.43 -11.72
CA ASN A 230 -33.56 15.50 -12.15
C ASN A 230 -34.74 15.39 -11.17
N VAL A 231 -34.79 16.21 -10.12
CA VAL A 231 -35.88 16.23 -9.14
C VAL A 231 -36.56 17.62 -9.10
N GLU A 232 -37.01 18.11 -10.25
CA GLU A 232 -38.11 19.09 -10.29
C GLU A 232 -39.37 18.37 -10.80
N PRO A 233 -40.42 18.20 -9.97
CA PRO A 233 -41.67 17.65 -10.45
C PRO A 233 -42.38 18.71 -11.31
N GLU A 234 -42.61 18.39 -12.58
CA GLU A 234 -43.58 19.09 -13.43
C GLU A 234 -44.92 19.17 -12.69
N THR A 235 -45.21 20.36 -12.15
CA THR A 235 -46.51 20.64 -11.54
C THR A 235 -47.45 21.01 -12.68
N GLN A 236 -48.12 20.00 -13.25
CA GLN A 236 -49.19 20.21 -14.22
C GLN A 236 -50.37 20.91 -13.52
N GLU A 237 -50.66 22.16 -13.92
CA GLU A 237 -51.89 22.86 -13.57
C GLU A 237 -53.11 22.14 -14.17
N PRO A 238 -54.22 21.98 -13.42
CA PRO A 238 -55.43 21.38 -13.96
C PRO A 238 -56.21 22.40 -14.80
N THR A 239 -56.33 22.14 -16.10
CA THR A 239 -57.24 22.86 -16.99
C THR A 239 -58.69 22.52 -16.64
N LYS A 240 -59.49 23.56 -16.38
CA LYS A 240 -60.94 23.47 -16.14
C LYS A 240 -61.69 22.98 -17.40
N PRO A 241 -62.80 22.24 -17.25
CA PRO A 241 -63.57 21.74 -18.38
C PRO A 241 -64.50 22.83 -18.92
N ASP A 242 -64.46 23.00 -20.25
CA ASP A 242 -65.41 23.84 -20.98
C ASP A 242 -66.76 23.10 -21.07
N SER A 243 -67.81 23.80 -20.64
CA SER A 243 -69.19 23.32 -20.69
C SER A 243 -69.79 23.66 -22.06
N LYS A 244 -70.17 22.63 -22.82
CA LYS A 244 -71.15 22.72 -23.90
C LYS A 244 -72.38 21.93 -23.50
N GLU A 245 -73.50 22.61 -23.31
CA GLU A 245 -74.80 22.12 -23.74
C GLU A 245 -75.82 23.27 -23.79
N SER A 246 -76.55 23.32 -24.92
CA SER A 246 -77.71 24.15 -25.29
C SER A 246 -77.44 25.52 -25.93
#